data_AF-A0A2W6XN30-F1
#
_entry.id   AF-A0A2W6XN30-F1
#
_cell.length_a   1.000
_cell.length_b   1.000
_cell.length_c   1.000
_cell.angle_alpha   90.00
_cell.angle_beta   90.00
_cell.angle_gamma   90.00
#
_symmetry.space_group_name_H-M   'P 1'
#
loop_
_entity.id
_entity.type
_entity.pdbx_description
1 polymer ?
#
loop_
_entity_poly.entity_id
_entity_poly.type
_entity_poly.pdbx_seq_one_letter_code
_entity_poly.pdbx_strand_id
1 'polypeptide(L)'
;MKKTIIVLGILCGLSTSAQNWSLTGNSGTTPGSNFFGTTDNQSLIFKTNNIEWIRLTPKGRLIFQNIDNGYGWDNNLFIAGGNDAATGLGNTALGLGSLVSVSTGGGNTAFGANALRPNTTGTGNTAIGVNSMLNNLVGNSNTAVGLNSLNGSGTLNENTAVGFAALARYNAASTDAASYNSAFGFSALNSMINGNYNTALGRMALTNLLNGNNNIGIGGSAGSNLYNGNNNIIIGYGTTTSGTGVNNQLNIGNWIRGNNGIIGIGTSNLPADGVAADGETYKLFVKDGIKTEKVKVDIASANGWADYVFYDDYQLKDLKSLENYIKENKHLPEVPSTEDAIANGIELKAMNILLLKKIEELTLYLIDQNKQIEDQNKRLKDLEKLVKK
;
A
#
# COMPACT_ATOMS: atom_id res chain seq x y z
N MET A 1 34.30 66.37 90.01
CA MET A 1 34.75 65.64 88.80
C MET A 1 33.63 64.72 88.32
N LYS A 2 33.07 65.01 87.15
CA LYS A 2 32.03 64.22 86.47
C LYS A 2 32.63 62.89 86.02
N LYS A 3 32.01 61.76 86.34
CA LYS A 3 32.32 60.46 85.71
C LYS A 3 31.16 60.12 84.78
N THR A 4 31.43 60.25 83.49
CA THR A 4 30.54 59.95 82.37
C THR A 4 30.22 58.46 82.36
N ILE A 5 28.94 58.10 82.46
CA ILE A 5 28.47 56.74 82.22
C ILE A 5 28.29 56.60 80.70
N ILE A 6 29.12 55.79 80.07
CA ILE A 6 28.95 55.41 78.65
C ILE A 6 28.10 54.14 78.65
N VAL A 7 26.85 54.25 78.22
CA VAL A 7 25.99 53.10 77.93
C VAL A 7 26.37 52.60 76.54
N LEU A 8 27.08 51.48 76.47
CA LEU A 8 27.34 50.76 75.24
C LEU A 8 26.07 49.97 74.88
N GLY A 9 25.26 50.51 73.96
CA GLY A 9 24.14 49.78 73.38
C GLY A 9 24.68 48.65 72.49
N ILE A 10 24.51 47.40 72.92
CA ILE A 10 24.75 46.24 72.06
C ILE A 10 23.59 46.19 71.05
N LEU A 11 23.89 46.58 69.82
CA LEU A 11 23.01 46.35 68.69
C LEU A 11 23.09 44.85 68.34
N CYS A 12 22.20 44.04 68.91
CA CYS A 12 22.01 42.66 68.46
C CYS A 12 21.46 42.72 67.02
N GLY A 13 22.35 42.56 66.04
CA GLY A 13 21.93 42.24 64.68
C GLY A 13 21.20 40.91 64.71
N LEU A 14 19.87 40.94 64.56
CA LEU A 14 19.12 39.76 64.18
C LEU A 14 19.54 39.43 62.76
N SER A 15 20.51 38.52 62.60
CA SER A 15 20.71 37.85 61.34
C SER A 15 19.46 37.03 61.08
N THR A 16 18.61 37.51 60.17
CA THR A 16 17.62 36.64 59.53
C THR A 16 18.42 35.58 58.80
N SER A 17 18.55 34.40 59.41
CA SER A 17 19.06 33.23 58.73
C SER A 17 18.20 33.04 57.48
N ALA A 18 18.84 33.06 56.31
CA ALA A 18 18.20 32.55 55.10
C ALA A 18 17.62 31.18 55.46
N GLN A 19 16.31 31.01 55.23
CA GLN A 19 15.65 29.73 55.40
C GLN A 19 16.28 28.76 54.39
N ASN A 20 17.33 28.07 54.81
CA ASN A 20 17.97 27.05 54.01
C ASN A 20 17.00 25.87 53.88
N TRP A 21 16.89 25.31 52.69
CA TRP A 21 16.22 24.03 52.51
C TRP A 21 17.02 22.95 53.24
N SER A 22 16.42 22.33 54.26
CA SER A 22 17.05 21.23 54.99
C SER A 22 17.18 19.98 54.12
N LEU A 23 18.27 19.23 54.28
CA LEU A 23 18.47 17.92 53.64
C LEU A 23 17.51 16.85 54.17
N THR A 24 16.90 17.06 55.34
CA THR A 24 15.89 16.18 55.92
C THR A 24 14.46 16.63 55.62
N GLY A 25 14.30 17.71 54.84
CA GLY A 25 13.01 18.34 54.56
C GLY A 25 12.59 19.37 55.60
N ASN A 26 11.62 20.20 55.24
CA ASN A 26 11.08 21.29 56.07
C ASN A 26 9.63 20.95 56.49
N SER A 27 9.26 21.22 57.74
CA SER A 27 7.87 21.16 58.22
C SER A 27 7.28 22.55 58.39
N GLY A 28 5.94 22.70 58.32
CA GLY A 28 5.26 23.98 58.53
C GLY A 28 5.43 25.03 57.42
N THR A 29 5.58 24.61 56.16
CA THR A 29 5.81 25.52 55.03
C THR A 29 4.56 26.33 54.64
N THR A 30 4.78 27.57 54.21
CA THR A 30 3.77 28.47 53.64
C THR A 30 4.09 28.72 52.16
N PRO A 31 3.21 28.33 51.20
CA PRO A 31 3.52 28.40 49.76
C PRO A 31 3.96 29.77 49.21
N GLY A 32 3.51 30.88 49.82
CA GLY A 32 3.86 32.24 49.39
C GLY A 32 5.24 32.74 49.82
N SER A 33 5.85 32.11 50.82
CA SER A 33 7.14 32.54 51.41
C SER A 33 8.21 31.44 51.42
N ASN A 34 7.80 30.17 51.33
CA ASN A 34 8.71 29.02 51.30
C ASN A 34 8.65 28.35 49.93
N PHE A 35 9.71 28.49 49.16
CA PHE A 35 9.83 27.88 47.84
C PHE A 35 11.28 27.51 47.55
N PHE A 36 11.48 26.55 46.64
CA PHE A 36 12.78 26.19 46.09
C PHE A 36 12.94 26.89 44.74
N GLY A 37 13.70 27.99 44.70
CA GLY A 37 13.78 28.85 43.53
C GLY A 37 14.49 30.18 43.80
N THR A 38 14.32 31.14 42.89
CA THR A 38 14.87 32.49 42.95
C THR A 38 13.77 33.53 43.21
N THR A 39 14.07 34.60 43.97
CA THR A 39 13.16 35.77 44.15
C THR A 39 13.34 36.83 43.07
N ASP A 40 14.36 36.71 42.24
CA ASP A 40 14.76 37.65 41.20
C ASP A 40 14.66 37.03 39.80
N ASN A 41 14.98 37.80 38.76
CA ASN A 41 14.90 37.37 37.36
C ASN A 41 16.11 36.50 36.95
N GLN A 42 16.51 35.56 37.82
CA GLN A 42 17.60 34.62 37.59
C GLN A 42 17.08 33.19 37.47
N SER A 43 17.84 32.37 36.73
CA SER A 43 17.48 30.96 36.53
C SER A 43 17.71 30.14 37.80
N LEU A 44 16.86 29.15 38.05
CA LEU A 44 17.12 28.10 39.04
C LEU A 44 17.95 26.99 38.38
N ILE A 45 19.08 26.64 38.97
CA ILE A 45 20.03 25.67 38.42
C ILE A 45 20.17 24.46 39.36
N PHE A 46 20.06 23.25 38.81
CA PHE A 46 20.36 22.00 39.51
C PHE A 46 21.70 21.45 39.03
N LYS A 47 22.56 21.09 39.98
CA LYS A 47 23.93 20.63 39.73
C LYS A 47 24.24 19.31 40.42
N THR A 48 25.15 18.53 39.86
CA THR A 48 25.87 17.45 40.56
C THR A 48 27.35 17.60 40.26
N ASN A 49 28.21 17.42 41.25
CA ASN A 49 29.66 17.63 41.13
C ASN A 49 30.04 19.01 40.50
N ASN A 50 29.30 20.07 40.87
CA ASN A 50 29.44 21.43 40.32
C ASN A 50 29.17 21.57 38.80
N ILE A 51 28.64 20.54 38.15
CA ILE A 51 28.21 20.56 36.75
C ILE A 51 26.71 20.87 36.70
N GLU A 52 26.31 21.82 35.85
CA GLU A 52 24.92 22.16 35.62
C GLU A 52 24.22 21.12 34.72
N TRP A 53 23.07 20.62 35.21
CA TRP A 53 22.28 19.60 34.53
C TRP A 53 20.86 20.02 34.22
N ILE A 54 20.27 20.92 35.02
CA ILE A 54 18.92 21.43 34.76
C ILE A 54 18.88 22.93 35.05
N ARG A 55 18.30 23.72 34.13
CA ARG A 55 18.04 25.14 34.31
C ARG A 55 16.58 25.44 34.07
N LEU A 56 15.90 26.00 35.07
CA LEU A 56 14.59 26.64 34.90
C LEU A 56 14.83 28.13 34.70
N THR A 57 14.64 28.61 33.47
CA THR A 57 14.86 30.02 33.13
C THR A 57 13.75 30.92 33.72
N PRO A 58 13.97 32.24 33.85
CA PRO A 58 12.95 33.16 34.33
C PRO A 58 11.69 33.24 33.45
N LYS A 59 11.76 32.73 32.21
CA LYS A 59 10.63 32.63 31.27
C LYS A 59 9.87 31.30 31.36
N GLY A 60 10.17 30.47 32.37
CA GLY A 60 9.50 29.17 32.59
C GLY A 60 9.99 28.04 31.68
N ARG A 61 11.05 28.25 30.89
CA ARG A 61 11.67 27.17 30.08
C ARG A 61 12.53 26.28 30.98
N LEU A 62 12.24 24.98 31.00
CA LEU A 62 13.09 23.94 31.59
C LEU A 62 14.11 23.46 30.55
N ILE A 63 15.38 23.54 30.88
CA ILE A 63 16.50 23.14 30.05
C ILE A 63 17.20 21.98 30.75
N PHE A 64 17.45 20.90 30.02
CA PHE A 64 18.36 19.86 30.46
C PHE A 64 19.74 20.15 29.84
N GLN A 65 20.78 20.08 30.67
CA GLN A 65 22.22 20.18 30.39
C GLN A 65 22.84 21.58 30.17
N ASN A 66 24.17 21.61 30.28
CA ASN A 66 25.07 22.76 30.13
C ASN A 66 25.25 23.14 28.64
N ILE A 67 24.45 24.09 28.13
CA ILE A 67 24.48 24.55 26.72
C ILE A 67 25.68 25.49 26.44
N ASP A 68 26.58 25.73 27.40
CA ASP A 68 27.42 26.92 27.31
C ASP A 68 28.73 26.75 26.50
N ASN A 69 29.10 25.58 25.93
CA ASN A 69 30.38 25.44 25.18
C ASN A 69 30.47 24.36 24.08
N GLY A 70 29.37 23.89 23.52
CA GLY A 70 29.41 22.89 22.45
C GLY A 70 28.07 22.19 22.34
N TYR A 71 27.51 22.20 21.14
CA TYR A 71 26.20 21.69 20.80
C TYR A 71 26.14 20.16 20.92
N GLY A 72 26.11 19.62 22.14
CA GLY A 72 25.87 18.20 22.42
C GLY A 72 24.40 17.81 22.30
N TRP A 73 23.76 18.13 21.17
CA TRP A 73 22.35 17.76 20.90
C TRP A 73 22.11 16.26 20.78
N ASP A 74 23.19 15.47 20.81
CA ASP A 74 23.17 14.02 20.68
C ASP A 74 23.05 13.34 22.05
N ASN A 75 22.83 14.04 23.17
CA ASN A 75 22.66 13.35 24.46
C ASN A 75 21.26 12.74 24.63
N ASN A 76 21.14 11.77 25.53
CA ASN A 76 19.85 11.15 25.85
C ASN A 76 19.01 12.04 26.80
N LEU A 77 17.70 12.13 26.55
CA LEU A 77 16.72 12.75 27.46
C LEU A 77 15.79 11.67 28.03
N PHE A 78 15.91 11.43 29.34
CA PHE A 78 15.21 10.36 30.06
C PHE A 78 14.34 10.93 31.17
N ILE A 79 13.03 10.66 31.11
CA ILE A 79 12.05 11.09 32.10
C ILE A 79 11.17 9.88 32.45
N ALA A 80 11.33 9.35 33.68
CA ALA A 80 10.66 8.15 34.18
C ALA A 80 10.95 6.83 33.43
N GLY A 81 11.76 6.86 32.37
CA GLY A 81 12.30 5.71 31.63
C GLY A 81 13.68 6.04 31.07
N GLY A 82 14.34 5.08 30.41
CA GLY A 82 15.72 5.19 29.91
C GLY A 82 16.73 4.37 30.73
N ASN A 83 17.98 4.34 30.27
CA ASN A 83 19.11 3.65 30.91
C ASN A 83 20.35 4.55 30.98
N ASP A 84 20.75 4.93 32.18
CA ASP A 84 21.89 5.84 32.41
C ASP A 84 23.24 5.24 31.96
N ALA A 85 23.33 3.92 31.80
CA ALA A 85 24.53 3.24 31.32
C ALA A 85 24.61 3.10 29.79
N ALA A 86 23.63 3.64 29.04
CA ALA A 86 23.62 3.58 27.59
C ALA A 86 24.75 4.42 26.98
N THR A 87 25.49 3.84 26.04
CA THR A 87 26.53 4.53 25.25
C THR A 87 25.98 5.07 23.92
N GLY A 88 24.81 4.61 23.49
CA GLY A 88 24.07 5.15 22.36
C GLY A 88 23.47 6.53 22.69
N LEU A 89 23.58 7.44 21.72
CA LEU A 89 23.28 8.86 21.85
C LEU A 89 21.99 9.24 21.09
N GLY A 90 21.35 10.33 21.47
CA GLY A 90 20.19 10.94 20.79
C GLY A 90 18.86 10.28 21.11
N ASN A 91 18.77 9.52 22.21
CA ASN A 91 17.54 8.88 22.61
C ASN A 91 16.64 9.83 23.43
N THR A 92 15.33 9.77 23.24
CA THR A 92 14.33 10.44 24.07
C THR A 92 13.41 9.37 24.67
N ALA A 93 13.32 9.29 25.99
CA ALA A 93 12.42 8.38 26.70
C ALA A 93 11.54 9.14 27.70
N LEU A 94 10.23 8.96 27.60
CA LEU A 94 9.26 9.57 28.50
C LEU A 94 8.15 8.56 28.85
N GLY A 95 8.09 8.19 30.13
CA GLY A 95 7.11 7.25 30.68
C GLY A 95 7.74 6.02 31.35
N LEU A 96 7.03 5.48 32.34
CA LEU A 96 7.55 4.39 33.17
C LEU A 96 7.94 3.16 32.35
N GLY A 97 9.17 2.69 32.51
CA GLY A 97 9.68 1.50 31.82
C GLY A 97 9.93 1.69 30.32
N SER A 98 9.84 2.91 29.79
CA SER A 98 10.21 3.20 28.41
C SER A 98 11.72 3.10 28.23
N LEU A 99 12.18 2.46 27.15
CA LEU A 99 13.60 2.37 26.73
C LEU A 99 14.63 2.00 27.83
N VAL A 100 14.27 1.15 28.79
CA VAL A 100 15.13 0.82 29.95
C VAL A 100 16.26 -0.18 29.64
N SER A 101 16.20 -0.90 28.52
CA SER A 101 17.21 -1.89 28.15
C SER A 101 18.24 -1.40 27.12
N VAL A 102 18.16 -0.14 26.69
CA VAL A 102 19.05 0.37 25.64
C VAL A 102 20.50 0.36 26.12
N SER A 103 21.41 -0.17 25.30
CA SER A 103 22.84 -0.26 25.59
C SER A 103 23.65 0.56 24.59
N THR A 104 23.65 0.18 23.32
CA THR A 104 24.39 0.86 22.24
C THR A 104 23.49 1.53 21.20
N GLY A 105 22.18 1.31 21.28
CA GLY A 105 21.19 1.91 20.38
C GLY A 105 21.08 3.44 20.56
N GLY A 106 21.09 4.18 19.45
CA GLY A 106 20.98 5.64 19.42
C GLY A 106 19.82 6.15 18.55
N GLY A 107 19.41 7.39 18.78
CA GLY A 107 18.38 8.07 17.98
C GLY A 107 16.97 7.54 18.17
N ASN A 108 16.65 6.88 19.29
CA ASN A 108 15.32 6.32 19.53
C ASN A 108 14.40 7.31 20.27
N THR A 109 13.15 7.42 19.85
CA THR A 109 12.09 8.16 20.57
C THR A 109 11.10 7.18 21.18
N ALA A 110 10.92 7.19 22.50
CA ALA A 110 10.02 6.31 23.24
C ALA A 110 9.10 7.15 24.15
N PHE A 111 7.82 7.22 23.82
CA PHE A 111 6.82 7.93 24.63
C PHE A 111 5.67 7.02 25.02
N GLY A 112 5.48 6.77 26.32
CA GLY A 112 4.44 5.90 26.87
C GLY A 112 5.01 4.76 27.71
N ALA A 113 4.17 4.21 28.59
CA ALA A 113 4.60 3.12 29.47
C ALA A 113 5.05 1.89 28.66
N ASN A 114 6.23 1.37 28.99
CA ASN A 114 6.90 0.26 28.31
C ASN A 114 7.18 0.45 26.81
N ALA A 115 7.10 1.67 26.27
CA ALA A 115 7.46 1.93 24.88
C ALA A 115 8.95 1.59 24.64
N LEU A 116 9.25 0.79 23.61
CA LEU A 116 10.62 0.32 23.29
C LEU A 116 11.36 -0.38 24.45
N ARG A 117 10.66 -0.88 25.46
CA ARG A 117 11.27 -1.42 26.69
C ARG A 117 12.45 -2.38 26.45
N PRO A 118 12.37 -3.42 25.58
CA PRO A 118 13.44 -4.40 25.45
C PRO A 118 14.52 -4.01 24.45
N ASN A 119 14.43 -2.86 23.76
CA ASN A 119 15.39 -2.52 22.71
C ASN A 119 16.79 -2.35 23.32
N THR A 120 17.78 -3.09 22.81
CA THR A 120 19.17 -3.04 23.32
C THR A 120 20.09 -2.27 22.37
N THR A 121 20.16 -2.69 21.10
CA THR A 121 21.09 -2.13 20.10
C THR A 121 20.40 -1.48 18.91
N GLY A 122 19.06 -1.46 18.88
CA GLY A 122 18.31 -0.90 17.75
C GLY A 122 18.45 0.62 17.67
N THR A 123 18.46 1.16 16.46
CA THR A 123 18.67 2.59 16.21
C THR A 123 17.54 3.22 15.40
N GLY A 124 17.30 4.52 15.62
CA GLY A 124 16.38 5.31 14.81
C GLY A 124 14.91 4.91 14.92
N ASN A 125 14.47 4.30 16.03
CA ASN A 125 13.07 3.89 16.20
C ASN A 125 12.23 4.99 16.86
N THR A 126 10.99 5.16 16.42
CA THR A 126 9.99 6.02 17.07
C THR A 126 8.84 5.17 17.59
N ALA A 127 8.66 5.09 18.91
CA ALA A 127 7.55 4.41 19.56
C ALA A 127 6.75 5.39 20.43
N ILE A 128 5.49 5.62 20.06
CA ILE A 128 4.58 6.51 20.78
C ILE A 128 3.31 5.72 21.12
N GLY A 129 3.01 5.55 22.40
CA GLY A 129 1.89 4.79 22.91
C GLY A 129 2.33 3.72 23.91
N VAL A 130 1.42 3.34 24.81
CA VAL A 130 1.66 2.28 25.79
C VAL A 130 1.96 0.97 25.04
N ASN A 131 3.02 0.28 25.44
CA ASN A 131 3.49 -0.98 24.84
C ASN A 131 3.78 -0.89 23.32
N SER A 132 3.96 0.30 22.75
CA SER A 132 4.43 0.43 21.37
C SER A 132 5.83 -0.17 21.26
N MET A 133 6.06 -1.07 20.30
CA MET A 133 7.31 -1.82 20.12
C MET A 133 7.78 -2.62 21.35
N LEU A 134 6.85 -3.12 22.18
CA LEU A 134 7.16 -3.80 23.45
C LEU A 134 8.06 -5.05 23.33
N ASN A 135 8.15 -5.67 22.15
CA ASN A 135 8.93 -6.89 21.90
C ASN A 135 10.06 -6.71 20.86
N ASN A 136 10.36 -5.47 20.46
CA ASN A 136 11.37 -5.20 19.44
C ASN A 136 12.78 -5.09 20.07
N LEU A 137 13.56 -6.18 19.99
CA LEU A 137 14.88 -6.31 20.62
C LEU A 137 16.02 -5.60 19.86
N VAL A 138 16.03 -5.66 18.52
CA VAL A 138 17.17 -5.24 17.65
C VAL A 138 16.77 -4.56 16.33
N GLY A 139 15.48 -4.29 16.12
CA GLY A 139 15.00 -3.65 14.89
C GLY A 139 15.44 -2.19 14.75
N ASN A 140 15.64 -1.75 13.51
CA ASN A 140 16.09 -0.40 13.17
C ASN A 140 15.07 0.36 12.32
N SER A 141 15.07 1.69 12.45
CA SER A 141 14.32 2.61 11.58
C SER A 141 12.80 2.35 11.53
N ASN A 142 12.19 1.91 12.63
CA ASN A 142 10.75 1.68 12.70
C ASN A 142 10.00 2.89 13.26
N THR A 143 8.78 3.13 12.79
CA THR A 143 7.82 4.08 13.37
C THR A 143 6.58 3.35 13.86
N ALA A 144 6.23 3.49 15.12
CA ALA A 144 5.13 2.82 15.78
C ALA A 144 4.33 3.80 16.67
N VAL A 145 3.14 4.18 16.22
CA VAL A 145 2.28 5.15 16.91
C VAL A 145 0.93 4.51 17.23
N GLY A 146 0.68 4.20 18.51
CA GLY A 146 -0.54 3.57 18.99
C GLY A 146 -0.30 2.62 20.16
N LEU A 147 -1.36 2.26 20.87
CA LEU A 147 -1.31 1.21 21.88
C LEU A 147 -1.01 -0.14 21.21
N ASN A 148 0.03 -0.82 21.67
CA ASN A 148 0.52 -2.10 21.12
C ASN A 148 0.91 -2.06 19.63
N SER A 149 1.16 -0.90 19.02
CA SER A 149 1.63 -0.84 17.63
C SER A 149 3.02 -1.46 17.48
N LEU A 150 3.25 -2.18 16.38
CA LEU A 150 4.51 -2.87 16.07
C LEU A 150 5.02 -3.79 17.20
N ASN A 151 4.11 -4.39 17.95
CA ASN A 151 4.43 -5.28 19.05
C ASN A 151 4.70 -6.70 18.53
N GLY A 152 5.93 -7.00 18.11
CA GLY A 152 6.31 -8.32 17.62
C GLY A 152 7.79 -8.63 17.85
N SER A 153 8.15 -9.90 17.71
CA SER A 153 9.53 -10.40 17.80
C SER A 153 10.13 -10.71 16.42
N GLY A 154 11.44 -10.95 16.39
CA GLY A 154 12.18 -11.29 15.18
C GLY A 154 12.81 -10.10 14.46
N THR A 155 13.10 -10.26 13.17
CA THR A 155 13.74 -9.22 12.36
C THR A 155 12.69 -8.23 11.86
N LEU A 156 12.72 -7.02 12.41
CA LEU A 156 11.74 -5.96 12.17
C LEU A 156 12.46 -4.65 11.84
N ASN A 157 12.75 -4.43 10.57
CA ASN A 157 13.41 -3.20 10.11
C ASN A 157 12.47 -2.40 9.20
N GLU A 158 12.57 -1.07 9.29
CA GLU A 158 11.94 -0.14 8.33
C GLU A 158 10.42 -0.31 8.21
N ASN A 159 9.75 -0.61 9.33
CA ASN A 159 8.29 -0.69 9.36
C ASN A 159 7.65 0.61 9.84
N THR A 160 6.48 0.94 9.30
CA THR A 160 5.61 1.99 9.81
C THR A 160 4.29 1.39 10.28
N ALA A 161 3.92 1.58 11.55
CA ALA A 161 2.69 1.09 12.15
C ALA A 161 1.98 2.21 12.91
N VAL A 162 0.84 2.67 12.42
CA VAL A 162 0.06 3.76 13.01
C VAL A 162 -1.36 3.31 13.27
N GLY A 163 -1.76 3.23 14.54
CA GLY A 163 -3.07 2.78 14.98
C GLY A 163 -2.99 1.77 16.13
N PHE A 164 -4.12 1.57 16.83
CA PHE A 164 -4.22 0.53 17.85
C PHE A 164 -3.91 -0.84 17.25
N ALA A 165 -2.92 -1.53 17.82
CA ALA A 165 -2.48 -2.86 17.43
C ALA A 165 -2.15 -3.03 15.93
N ALA A 166 -1.78 -1.95 15.23
CA ALA A 166 -1.24 -2.03 13.87
C ALA A 166 0.09 -2.81 13.90
N LEU A 167 0.20 -3.85 13.07
CA LEU A 167 1.38 -4.73 12.98
C LEU A 167 1.82 -5.32 14.35
N ALA A 168 0.89 -5.64 15.24
CA ALA A 168 1.15 -6.11 16.61
C ALA A 168 1.48 -7.61 16.74
N ARG A 169 2.09 -8.21 15.71
CA ARG A 169 2.49 -9.62 15.51
C ARG A 169 2.62 -10.51 16.77
N TYR A 170 1.51 -10.86 17.43
CA TYR A 170 1.50 -11.48 18.76
C TYR A 170 2.06 -12.91 18.81
N ASN A 171 2.04 -13.63 17.68
CA ASN A 171 2.45 -15.03 17.60
C ASN A 171 3.75 -15.24 16.81
N ALA A 172 4.49 -14.17 16.51
CA ALA A 172 5.76 -14.27 15.78
C ALA A 172 6.89 -14.78 16.66
N ALA A 173 7.65 -15.75 16.16
CA ALA A 173 8.89 -16.23 16.75
C ALA A 173 10.06 -15.28 16.46
N SER A 174 11.16 -15.41 17.21
CA SER A 174 12.38 -14.62 17.00
C SER A 174 13.07 -14.89 15.66
N THR A 175 12.74 -15.99 14.98
CA THR A 175 13.26 -16.35 13.65
C THR A 175 12.46 -15.74 12.51
N ASP A 176 11.28 -15.19 12.78
CA ASP A 176 10.40 -14.64 11.75
C ASP A 176 10.85 -13.25 11.30
N ALA A 177 10.58 -12.91 10.04
CA ALA A 177 10.96 -11.64 9.44
C ALA A 177 9.75 -10.90 8.86
N ALA A 178 9.60 -9.63 9.25
CA ALA A 178 8.55 -8.76 8.72
C ALA A 178 9.05 -7.32 8.59
N SER A 179 9.95 -7.09 7.65
CA SER A 179 10.55 -5.77 7.38
C SER A 179 9.83 -5.05 6.25
N TYR A 180 9.99 -3.73 6.18
CA TYR A 180 9.49 -2.89 5.09
C TYR A 180 7.96 -2.86 4.96
N ASN A 181 7.20 -3.06 6.04
CA ASN A 181 5.74 -3.03 6.01
C ASN A 181 5.19 -1.67 6.47
N SER A 182 4.08 -1.26 5.84
CA SER A 182 3.33 -0.05 6.17
C SER A 182 1.92 -0.42 6.60
N ALA A 183 1.59 -0.23 7.88
CA ALA A 183 0.30 -0.55 8.48
C ALA A 183 -0.33 0.72 9.09
N PHE A 184 -1.44 1.18 8.53
CA PHE A 184 -2.18 2.35 8.98
C PHE A 184 -3.63 1.98 9.27
N GLY A 185 -4.04 2.08 10.54
CA GLY A 185 -5.40 1.80 11.00
C GLY A 185 -5.46 0.77 12.13
N PHE A 186 -6.63 0.69 12.77
CA PHE A 186 -6.90 -0.29 13.82
C PHE A 186 -6.66 -1.72 13.31
N SER A 187 -5.72 -2.44 13.94
CA SER A 187 -5.38 -3.83 13.63
C SER A 187 -5.00 -4.13 12.16
N ALA A 188 -4.47 -3.14 11.43
CA ALA A 188 -3.89 -3.41 10.10
C ALA A 188 -2.67 -4.35 10.23
N LEU A 189 -2.57 -5.39 9.39
CA LEU A 189 -1.52 -6.43 9.43
C LEU A 189 -1.27 -7.09 10.80
N ASN A 190 -2.30 -7.18 11.64
CA ASN A 190 -2.13 -7.60 13.04
C ASN A 190 -1.56 -9.02 13.22
N SER A 191 -1.91 -9.96 12.33
CA SER A 191 -1.53 -11.38 12.48
C SER A 191 -0.28 -11.80 11.71
N MET A 192 0.48 -10.86 11.13
CA MET A 192 1.63 -11.21 10.29
C MET A 192 2.71 -11.99 11.05
N ILE A 193 3.06 -13.16 10.52
CA ILE A 193 4.17 -13.97 11.00
C ILE A 193 5.37 -13.70 10.11
N ASN A 194 5.31 -13.97 8.80
CA ASN A 194 6.42 -13.69 7.88
C ASN A 194 5.95 -12.84 6.69
N GLY A 195 6.64 -11.77 6.35
CA GLY A 195 6.21 -10.98 5.19
C GLY A 195 6.84 -9.61 5.10
N ASN A 196 7.35 -9.29 3.92
CA ASN A 196 8.00 -8.03 3.65
C ASN A 196 7.23 -7.20 2.62
N TYR A 197 7.43 -5.88 2.64
CA TYR A 197 6.92 -4.98 1.61
C TYR A 197 5.39 -4.96 1.48
N ASN A 198 4.65 -5.23 2.56
CA ASN A 198 3.19 -5.14 2.54
C ASN A 198 2.72 -3.74 2.94
N THR A 199 1.68 -3.25 2.26
CA THR A 199 1.01 -1.97 2.58
C THR A 199 -0.45 -2.24 2.94
N ALA A 200 -0.84 -1.87 4.15
CA ALA A 200 -2.21 -1.97 4.65
C ALA A 200 -2.70 -0.61 5.15
N LEU A 201 -3.72 -0.06 4.50
CA LEU A 201 -4.33 1.22 4.84
C LEU A 201 -5.82 1.03 5.09
N GLY A 202 -6.24 1.10 6.35
CA GLY A 202 -7.63 0.95 6.78
C GLY A 202 -7.77 0.06 8.00
N ARG A 203 -8.91 0.19 8.70
CA ARG A 203 -9.26 -0.70 9.82
C ARG A 203 -9.25 -2.16 9.35
N MET A 204 -8.43 -3.01 9.96
CA MET A 204 -8.31 -4.44 9.67
C MET A 204 -7.90 -4.77 8.22
N ALA A 205 -7.27 -3.85 7.50
CA ALA A 205 -6.68 -4.15 6.19
C ALA A 205 -5.60 -5.23 6.33
N LEU A 206 -5.68 -6.28 5.51
CA LEU A 206 -4.81 -7.47 5.54
C LEU A 206 -4.66 -8.10 6.94
N THR A 207 -5.68 -7.99 7.79
CA THR A 207 -5.57 -8.35 9.22
C THR A 207 -5.13 -9.79 9.48
N ASN A 208 -5.51 -10.73 8.61
CA ASN A 208 -5.24 -12.16 8.78
C ASN A 208 -4.06 -12.66 7.93
N LEU A 209 -3.32 -11.76 7.25
CA LEU A 209 -2.15 -12.17 6.47
C LEU A 209 -1.10 -12.72 7.43
N LEU A 210 -0.83 -14.03 7.35
CA LEU A 210 0.17 -14.73 8.15
C LEU A 210 1.51 -14.74 7.42
N ASN A 211 1.53 -15.17 6.15
CA ASN A 211 2.74 -15.28 5.35
C ASN A 211 2.60 -14.66 3.96
N GLY A 212 3.34 -13.60 3.64
CA GLY A 212 3.23 -13.01 2.31
C GLY A 212 4.00 -11.73 2.10
N ASN A 213 4.46 -11.52 0.86
CA ASN A 213 5.22 -10.35 0.47
C ASN A 213 4.48 -9.50 -0.56
N ASN A 214 4.78 -8.19 -0.58
CA ASN A 214 4.34 -7.27 -1.63
C ASN A 214 2.80 -7.17 -1.78
N ASN A 215 2.03 -7.38 -0.71
CA ASN A 215 0.58 -7.23 -0.77
C ASN A 215 0.16 -5.79 -0.43
N ILE A 216 -0.80 -5.26 -1.19
CA ILE A 216 -1.41 -3.95 -0.97
C ILE A 216 -2.89 -4.17 -0.60
N GLY A 217 -3.29 -3.74 0.59
CA GLY A 217 -4.67 -3.71 1.05
C GLY A 217 -5.08 -2.29 1.41
N ILE A 218 -6.00 -1.68 0.66
CA ILE A 218 -6.48 -0.32 0.90
C ILE A 218 -8.00 -0.34 1.09
N GLY A 219 -8.47 0.10 2.25
CA GLY A 219 -9.87 0.07 2.66
C GLY A 219 -10.08 -0.73 3.94
N GLY A 220 -11.19 -0.47 4.64
CA GLY A 220 -11.54 -1.25 5.83
C GLY A 220 -11.75 -2.73 5.48
N SER A 221 -11.06 -3.63 6.18
CA SER A 221 -11.11 -5.09 5.96
C SER A 221 -10.68 -5.56 4.56
N ALA A 222 -10.01 -4.72 3.77
CA ALA A 222 -9.47 -5.08 2.47
C ALA A 222 -8.48 -6.25 2.60
N GLY A 223 -8.70 -7.34 1.86
CA GLY A 223 -7.86 -8.53 1.85
C GLY A 223 -7.87 -9.30 3.18
N SER A 224 -8.87 -9.11 4.03
CA SER A 224 -8.95 -9.77 5.35
C SER A 224 -9.08 -11.29 5.29
N ASN A 225 -9.40 -11.89 4.14
CA ASN A 225 -9.41 -13.34 3.94
C ASN A 225 -8.06 -13.91 3.48
N LEU A 226 -7.07 -13.08 3.15
CA LEU A 226 -5.77 -13.55 2.67
C LEU A 226 -4.91 -13.99 3.85
N TYR A 227 -4.54 -15.27 3.91
CA TYR A 227 -3.72 -15.85 4.98
C TYR A 227 -2.29 -16.06 4.50
N ASN A 228 -2.14 -16.49 3.24
CA ASN A 228 -0.87 -16.64 2.57
C ASN A 228 -0.96 -16.04 1.16
N GLY A 229 0.15 -15.54 0.62
CA GLY A 229 0.17 -15.09 -0.77
C GLY A 229 1.01 -13.84 -0.99
N ASN A 230 1.35 -13.59 -2.26
CA ASN A 230 2.26 -12.54 -2.65
C ASN A 230 1.69 -11.69 -3.79
N ASN A 231 2.13 -10.43 -3.85
CA ASN A 231 1.87 -9.53 -4.98
C ASN A 231 0.37 -9.28 -5.25
N ASN A 232 -0.47 -9.34 -4.22
CA ASN A 232 -1.90 -9.06 -4.39
C ASN A 232 -2.20 -7.58 -4.14
N ILE A 233 -3.11 -7.00 -4.92
CA ILE A 233 -3.59 -5.63 -4.78
C ILE A 233 -5.09 -5.69 -4.54
N ILE A 234 -5.53 -5.34 -3.33
CA ILE A 234 -6.92 -5.38 -2.89
C ILE A 234 -7.35 -3.99 -2.42
N ILE A 235 -8.33 -3.40 -3.11
CA ILE A 235 -8.80 -2.05 -2.84
C ILE A 235 -10.32 -2.06 -2.64
N GLY A 236 -10.79 -1.38 -1.60
CA GLY A 236 -12.20 -1.23 -1.25
C GLY A 236 -12.58 -1.85 0.10
N TYR A 237 -13.70 -1.39 0.66
CA TYR A 237 -14.22 -1.88 1.93
C TYR A 237 -14.71 -3.33 1.80
N GLY A 238 -14.18 -4.21 2.64
CA GLY A 238 -14.55 -5.63 2.65
C GLY A 238 -14.19 -6.39 1.37
N THR A 239 -13.40 -5.81 0.47
CA THR A 239 -12.95 -6.49 -0.75
C THR A 239 -12.03 -7.64 -0.38
N THR A 240 -12.24 -8.82 -0.95
CA THR A 240 -11.48 -10.03 -0.66
C THR A 240 -10.73 -10.54 -1.89
N THR A 241 -9.72 -11.38 -1.65
CA THR A 241 -9.14 -12.23 -2.69
C THR A 241 -10.07 -13.40 -3.02
N SER A 242 -9.82 -14.10 -4.13
CA SER A 242 -10.60 -15.29 -4.54
C SER A 242 -10.36 -16.50 -3.62
N GLY A 243 -9.27 -16.49 -2.85
CA GLY A 243 -8.94 -17.52 -1.89
C GLY A 243 -7.94 -17.01 -0.84
N THR A 244 -7.63 -17.87 0.13
CA THR A 244 -6.77 -17.52 1.28
C THR A 244 -5.27 -17.60 0.98
N GLY A 245 -4.87 -18.13 -0.18
CA GLY A 245 -3.51 -18.53 -0.55
C GLY A 245 -3.02 -18.01 -1.91
N VAL A 246 -3.64 -16.94 -2.43
CA VAL A 246 -3.49 -16.55 -3.85
C VAL A 246 -2.32 -15.61 -4.08
N ASN A 247 -1.86 -15.55 -5.33
CA ASN A 247 -0.78 -14.65 -5.74
C ASN A 247 -1.20 -13.83 -6.97
N ASN A 248 -0.60 -12.66 -7.15
CA ASN A 248 -0.76 -11.82 -8.34
C ASN A 248 -2.24 -11.47 -8.65
N GLN A 249 -3.07 -11.36 -7.62
CA GLN A 249 -4.47 -10.98 -7.78
C GLN A 249 -4.64 -9.47 -7.66
N LEU A 250 -5.37 -8.88 -8.59
CA LEU A 250 -5.93 -7.53 -8.47
C LEU A 250 -7.42 -7.64 -8.13
N ASN A 251 -7.91 -6.90 -7.14
CA ASN A 251 -9.33 -6.71 -6.92
C ASN A 251 -9.61 -5.29 -6.43
N ILE A 252 -10.24 -4.48 -7.27
CA ILE A 252 -10.67 -3.12 -6.95
C ILE A 252 -12.19 -3.12 -6.87
N GLY A 253 -12.72 -3.12 -5.66
CA GLY A 253 -14.14 -2.99 -5.36
C GLY A 253 -15.04 -4.07 -5.99
N ASN A 254 -14.49 -5.23 -6.37
CA ASN A 254 -15.15 -6.25 -7.19
C ASN A 254 -15.54 -5.80 -8.61
N TRP A 255 -15.09 -4.64 -9.06
CA TRP A 255 -15.39 -4.10 -10.38
C TRP A 255 -14.28 -4.42 -11.37
N ILE A 256 -13.02 -4.23 -10.93
CA ILE A 256 -11.84 -4.59 -11.71
C ILE A 256 -11.16 -5.73 -10.97
N ARG A 257 -11.09 -6.88 -11.64
CA ARG A 257 -10.35 -8.03 -11.15
C ARG A 257 -9.15 -8.25 -12.05
N GLY A 258 -8.10 -8.81 -11.49
CA GLY A 258 -7.00 -9.32 -12.27
C GLY A 258 -6.45 -10.60 -11.67
N ASN A 259 -5.95 -11.45 -12.54
CA ASN A 259 -5.37 -12.73 -12.19
C ASN A 259 -4.17 -12.98 -13.10
N ASN A 260 -2.96 -12.98 -12.56
CA ASN A 260 -1.75 -13.30 -13.30
C ASN A 260 -1.57 -12.50 -14.63
N GLY A 261 -1.81 -11.19 -14.57
CA GLY A 261 -1.67 -10.28 -15.72
C GLY A 261 -2.89 -10.21 -16.66
N ILE A 262 -3.98 -10.91 -16.33
CA ILE A 262 -5.27 -10.79 -17.03
C ILE A 262 -6.13 -9.78 -16.28
N ILE A 263 -6.92 -9.00 -17.01
CA ILE A 263 -7.86 -8.02 -16.45
C ILE A 263 -9.30 -8.41 -16.80
N GLY A 264 -10.16 -8.32 -15.79
CA GLY A 264 -11.60 -8.49 -15.87
C GLY A 264 -12.32 -7.25 -15.42
N ILE A 265 -13.29 -6.77 -16.21
CA ILE A 265 -14.17 -5.67 -15.84
C ILE A 265 -15.59 -6.21 -15.76
N GLY A 266 -16.19 -6.12 -14.57
CA GLY A 266 -17.53 -6.66 -14.29
C GLY A 266 -17.60 -8.19 -14.30
N THR A 267 -16.45 -8.88 -14.33
CA THR A 267 -16.37 -10.34 -14.33
C THR A 267 -16.12 -10.90 -12.93
N SER A 268 -16.68 -12.08 -12.64
CA SER A 268 -16.51 -12.72 -11.34
C SER A 268 -15.31 -13.66 -11.30
N ASN A 269 -15.10 -14.46 -12.33
CA ASN A 269 -14.03 -15.43 -12.41
C ASN A 269 -13.14 -15.11 -13.61
N LEU A 270 -11.82 -15.15 -13.39
CA LEU A 270 -10.82 -14.98 -14.44
C LEU A 270 -9.95 -16.24 -14.52
N PRO A 271 -9.81 -16.85 -15.70
CA PRO A 271 -8.87 -17.96 -15.90
C PRO A 271 -7.45 -17.46 -15.61
N ALA A 272 -6.61 -18.28 -14.96
CA ALA A 272 -5.26 -17.86 -14.58
C ALA A 272 -4.26 -17.90 -15.75
N ASP A 273 -4.53 -18.75 -16.74
CA ASP A 273 -3.81 -18.89 -18.00
C ASP A 273 -4.37 -17.95 -19.11
N GLY A 274 -5.56 -17.40 -18.89
CA GLY A 274 -6.23 -16.54 -19.87
C GLY A 274 -7.06 -17.32 -20.87
N VAL A 275 -7.12 -18.65 -20.75
CA VAL A 275 -7.87 -19.52 -21.65
C VAL A 275 -9.35 -19.40 -21.32
N ALA A 276 -10.14 -18.92 -22.28
CA ALA A 276 -11.58 -18.80 -22.16
C ALA A 276 -12.27 -20.14 -22.50
N ALA A 277 -13.61 -20.16 -22.43
CA ALA A 277 -14.40 -21.39 -22.65
C ALA A 277 -14.32 -21.90 -24.10
N ASP A 278 -13.96 -21.04 -25.04
CA ASP A 278 -13.68 -21.34 -26.45
C ASP A 278 -12.28 -21.97 -26.68
N GLY A 279 -11.44 -22.06 -25.63
CA GLY A 279 -10.07 -22.57 -25.71
C GLY A 279 -9.04 -21.53 -26.16
N GLU A 280 -9.46 -20.30 -26.47
CA GLU A 280 -8.58 -19.22 -26.90
C GLU A 280 -8.08 -18.39 -25.72
N THR A 281 -6.93 -17.74 -25.89
CA THR A 281 -6.28 -16.96 -24.81
C THR A 281 -6.56 -15.47 -24.93
N TYR A 282 -7.08 -14.87 -23.87
CA TYR A 282 -7.37 -13.45 -23.77
C TYR A 282 -6.69 -12.79 -22.56
N LYS A 283 -6.38 -11.49 -22.70
CA LYS A 283 -5.85 -10.68 -21.59
C LYS A 283 -6.86 -9.72 -20.99
N LEU A 284 -7.97 -9.46 -21.68
CA LEU A 284 -9.02 -8.56 -21.24
C LEU A 284 -10.39 -9.22 -21.39
N PHE A 285 -11.10 -9.36 -20.28
CA PHE A 285 -12.46 -9.88 -20.22
C PHE A 285 -13.39 -8.75 -19.77
N VAL A 286 -14.43 -8.45 -20.54
CA VAL A 286 -15.38 -7.38 -20.22
C VAL A 286 -16.80 -7.91 -20.28
N LYS A 287 -17.54 -7.77 -19.17
CA LYS A 287 -18.97 -8.06 -19.13
C LYS A 287 -19.76 -6.81 -19.55
N ASP A 288 -20.91 -7.00 -20.20
CA ASP A 288 -21.86 -5.95 -20.61
C ASP A 288 -21.34 -5.00 -21.71
N GLY A 289 -20.28 -5.40 -22.42
CA GLY A 289 -19.82 -4.78 -23.67
C GLY A 289 -18.85 -3.59 -23.51
N ILE A 290 -18.41 -3.05 -24.65
CA ILE A 290 -17.46 -1.92 -24.73
C ILE A 290 -18.05 -0.86 -25.67
N LYS A 291 -18.30 0.35 -25.16
CA LYS A 291 -18.62 1.53 -25.97
C LYS A 291 -17.36 2.37 -26.14
N THR A 292 -16.95 2.61 -27.38
CA THR A 292 -15.73 3.35 -27.72
C THR A 292 -15.92 4.11 -29.02
N GLU A 293 -15.23 5.24 -29.16
CA GLU A 293 -15.26 6.07 -30.37
C GLU A 293 -14.37 5.50 -31.49
N LYS A 294 -13.35 4.70 -31.15
CA LYS A 294 -12.40 4.17 -32.11
C LYS A 294 -11.78 2.86 -31.64
N VAL A 295 -11.64 1.91 -32.56
CA VAL A 295 -10.92 0.64 -32.36
C VAL A 295 -10.08 0.36 -33.60
N LYS A 296 -8.81 0.00 -33.41
CA LYS A 296 -7.92 -0.47 -34.47
C LYS A 296 -7.52 -1.91 -34.13
N VAL A 297 -7.70 -2.82 -35.09
CA VAL A 297 -7.29 -4.23 -34.95
C VAL A 297 -6.12 -4.46 -35.90
N ASP A 298 -4.98 -4.88 -35.36
CA ASP A 298 -3.80 -5.17 -36.16
C ASP A 298 -3.95 -6.50 -36.92
N ILE A 299 -3.40 -6.54 -38.12
CA ILE A 299 -3.46 -7.68 -39.02
C ILE A 299 -2.05 -8.25 -39.14
N ALA A 300 -1.85 -9.49 -38.68
CA ALA A 300 -0.61 -10.20 -38.90
C ALA A 300 -0.44 -10.49 -40.40
N SER A 301 0.74 -10.20 -40.94
CA SER A 301 1.05 -10.34 -42.38
C SER A 301 0.79 -11.72 -42.95
N ALA A 302 0.75 -12.76 -42.10
CA ALA A 302 0.56 -14.15 -42.49
C ALA A 302 -0.87 -14.50 -42.95
N ASN A 303 -1.90 -13.74 -42.55
CA ASN A 303 -3.30 -14.12 -42.78
C ASN A 303 -4.00 -13.38 -43.93
N GLY A 304 -3.27 -12.52 -44.65
CA GLY A 304 -3.71 -11.87 -45.89
C GLY A 304 -4.93 -10.93 -45.74
N TRP A 305 -4.98 -9.90 -46.58
CA TRP A 305 -6.24 -9.21 -46.88
C TRP A 305 -6.99 -10.02 -47.93
N ALA A 306 -8.31 -9.84 -48.09
CA ALA A 306 -9.13 -10.73 -48.93
C ALA A 306 -8.78 -10.73 -50.43
N ASP A 307 -7.90 -9.83 -50.87
CA ASP A 307 -7.47 -9.58 -52.26
C ASP A 307 -7.16 -10.84 -53.11
N TYR A 308 -6.83 -11.97 -52.49
CA TYR A 308 -6.58 -13.24 -53.17
C TYR A 308 -7.80 -13.77 -53.96
N VAL A 309 -9.01 -13.29 -53.70
CA VAL A 309 -10.21 -13.64 -54.49
C VAL A 309 -10.07 -13.22 -55.95
N PHE A 310 -9.25 -12.21 -56.24
CA PHE A 310 -9.01 -11.71 -57.59
C PHE A 310 -7.84 -12.38 -58.31
N TYR A 311 -7.17 -13.36 -57.71
CA TYR A 311 -6.07 -14.07 -58.37
C TYR A 311 -6.60 -15.07 -59.39
N ASP A 312 -5.84 -15.29 -60.47
CA ASP A 312 -6.26 -16.13 -61.61
C ASP A 312 -6.52 -17.61 -61.22
N ASP A 313 -5.91 -18.08 -60.14
CA ASP A 313 -6.07 -19.43 -59.62
C ASP A 313 -7.26 -19.58 -58.64
N TYR A 314 -7.94 -18.49 -58.29
CA TYR A 314 -9.08 -18.51 -57.38
C TYR A 314 -10.27 -19.29 -57.96
N GLN A 315 -10.70 -20.33 -57.24
CA GLN A 315 -11.82 -21.17 -57.65
C GLN A 315 -13.14 -20.61 -57.13
N LEU A 316 -13.77 -19.75 -57.93
CA LEU A 316 -15.11 -19.26 -57.63
C LEU A 316 -16.14 -20.41 -57.74
N LYS A 317 -16.94 -20.61 -56.69
CA LYS A 317 -17.99 -21.64 -56.66
C LYS A 317 -19.02 -21.36 -57.78
N ASP A 318 -19.60 -22.39 -58.40
CA ASP A 318 -20.69 -22.14 -59.35
C ASP A 318 -22.00 -21.78 -58.62
N LEU A 319 -22.83 -20.94 -59.24
CA LEU A 319 -24.06 -20.44 -58.63
C LEU A 319 -25.06 -21.55 -58.27
N LYS A 320 -25.10 -22.65 -59.03
CA LYS A 320 -26.04 -23.75 -58.79
C LYS A 320 -25.62 -24.57 -57.56
N SER A 321 -24.33 -24.85 -57.42
CA SER A 321 -23.78 -25.48 -56.21
C SER A 321 -23.89 -24.58 -54.99
N LEU A 322 -23.70 -23.26 -55.16
CA LEU A 322 -23.91 -22.30 -54.08
C LEU A 322 -25.37 -22.26 -53.63
N GLU A 323 -26.32 -22.24 -54.56
CA GLU A 323 -27.76 -22.29 -54.27
C GLU A 323 -28.13 -23.56 -53.48
N ASN A 324 -27.65 -24.72 -53.93
CA ASN A 324 -27.89 -25.99 -53.23
C ASN A 324 -27.33 -25.97 -51.81
N TYR A 325 -26.11 -25.45 -51.63
CA TYR A 325 -25.49 -25.33 -50.30
C TYR A 325 -26.33 -24.46 -49.37
N ILE A 326 -26.81 -23.30 -49.84
CA ILE A 326 -27.64 -22.40 -49.04
C ILE A 326 -28.98 -23.04 -48.69
N LYS A 327 -29.60 -23.78 -49.63
CA LYS A 327 -30.87 -24.50 -49.37
C LYS A 327 -30.72 -25.53 -48.25
N GLU A 328 -29.58 -26.22 -48.22
CA GLU A 328 -29.27 -27.26 -47.23
C GLU A 328 -28.83 -26.66 -45.88
N ASN A 329 -27.87 -25.73 -45.87
CA ASN A 329 -27.17 -25.26 -44.67
C ASN A 329 -27.74 -23.97 -44.08
N LYS A 330 -28.58 -23.23 -44.81
CA LYS A 330 -29.20 -21.95 -44.38
C LYS A 330 -28.22 -20.80 -44.07
N HIS A 331 -26.95 -20.93 -44.43
CA HIS A 331 -25.96 -19.87 -44.38
C HIS A 331 -25.01 -19.95 -45.59
N LEU A 332 -24.18 -18.92 -45.78
CA LEU A 332 -23.16 -18.90 -46.83
C LEU A 332 -22.00 -19.84 -46.46
N PRO A 333 -21.29 -20.43 -47.45
CA PRO A 333 -20.08 -21.19 -47.19
C PRO A 333 -19.07 -20.38 -46.36
N GLU A 334 -18.39 -21.05 -45.42
CA GLU A 334 -17.37 -20.49 -44.50
C GLU A 334 -17.89 -19.48 -43.46
N VAL A 335 -19.07 -18.91 -43.66
CA VAL A 335 -19.72 -18.07 -42.64
C VAL A 335 -20.20 -18.97 -41.50
N PRO A 336 -19.80 -18.68 -40.24
CA PRO A 336 -20.24 -19.47 -39.09
C PRO A 336 -21.75 -19.57 -39.00
N SER A 337 -22.24 -20.73 -38.56
CA SER A 337 -23.66 -20.89 -38.22
C SER A 337 -24.02 -20.05 -36.99
N THR A 338 -25.32 -19.91 -36.71
CA THR A 338 -25.78 -19.22 -35.49
C THR A 338 -25.32 -19.99 -34.25
N GLU A 339 -25.39 -21.31 -34.31
CA GLU A 339 -24.94 -22.22 -33.26
C GLU A 339 -23.45 -22.06 -32.97
N ASP A 340 -22.61 -22.00 -34.01
CA ASP A 340 -21.16 -21.81 -33.87
C ASP A 340 -20.82 -20.43 -33.29
N ALA A 341 -21.50 -19.38 -33.75
CA ALA A 341 -21.30 -18.02 -33.28
C ALA A 341 -21.70 -17.84 -31.80
N ILE A 342 -22.74 -18.54 -31.34
CA ILE A 342 -23.15 -18.56 -29.94
C ILE A 342 -22.14 -19.33 -29.09
N ALA A 343 -21.64 -20.46 -29.61
CA ALA A 343 -20.72 -21.33 -28.86
C ALA A 343 -19.32 -20.71 -28.70
N ASN A 344 -18.77 -20.13 -29.78
CA ASN A 344 -17.36 -19.73 -29.84
C ASN A 344 -17.16 -18.21 -29.96
N GLY A 345 -18.23 -17.43 -30.06
CA GLY A 345 -18.14 -16.01 -30.37
C GLY A 345 -17.70 -15.74 -31.82
N ILE A 346 -17.46 -14.47 -32.13
CA ILE A 346 -16.99 -14.03 -33.44
C ILE A 346 -15.78 -13.12 -33.26
N GLU A 347 -14.65 -13.50 -33.86
CA GLU A 347 -13.47 -12.65 -33.91
C GLU A 347 -13.68 -11.53 -34.96
N LEU A 348 -13.61 -10.28 -34.51
CA LEU A 348 -13.98 -9.10 -35.29
C LEU A 348 -13.15 -8.97 -36.59
N LYS A 349 -11.84 -9.24 -36.53
CA LYS A 349 -10.96 -9.15 -37.72
C LYS A 349 -11.29 -10.28 -38.70
N ALA A 350 -11.40 -11.52 -38.25
CA ALA A 350 -11.73 -12.67 -39.09
C ALA A 350 -13.07 -12.47 -39.81
N MET A 351 -14.08 -11.96 -39.09
CA MET A 351 -15.38 -11.66 -39.69
C MET A 351 -15.29 -10.53 -40.73
N ASN A 352 -14.55 -9.45 -40.47
CA ASN A 352 -14.38 -8.38 -41.45
C ASN A 352 -13.66 -8.86 -42.72
N ILE A 353 -12.63 -9.71 -42.59
CA ILE A 353 -11.93 -10.30 -43.74
C ILE A 353 -12.87 -11.23 -44.51
N LEU A 354 -13.66 -12.06 -43.81
CA LEU A 354 -14.62 -12.97 -44.44
C LEU A 354 -15.74 -12.21 -45.17
N LEU A 355 -16.28 -11.16 -44.56
CA LEU A 355 -17.27 -10.28 -45.19
C LEU A 355 -16.69 -9.63 -46.45
N LEU A 356 -15.43 -9.16 -46.41
CA LEU A 356 -14.76 -8.62 -47.59
C LEU A 356 -14.61 -9.68 -48.69
N LYS A 357 -14.15 -10.89 -48.35
CA LYS A 357 -14.09 -12.02 -49.29
C LYS A 357 -15.44 -12.25 -49.99
N LYS A 358 -16.54 -12.28 -49.23
CA LYS A 358 -17.88 -12.50 -49.79
C LYS A 358 -18.35 -11.35 -50.68
N ILE A 359 -17.95 -10.11 -50.38
CA ILE A 359 -18.21 -8.95 -51.25
C ILE A 359 -17.41 -9.07 -52.57
N GLU A 360 -16.17 -9.54 -52.53
CA GLU A 360 -15.33 -9.73 -53.72
C GLU A 360 -15.85 -10.88 -54.60
N GLU A 361 -16.25 -12.02 -54.01
CA GLU A 361 -16.92 -13.12 -54.73
C GLU A 361 -18.22 -12.64 -55.41
N LEU A 362 -19.05 -11.87 -54.68
CA LEU A 362 -20.26 -11.28 -55.24
C LEU A 362 -19.95 -10.35 -56.42
N THR A 363 -18.87 -9.58 -56.32
CA THR A 363 -18.41 -8.69 -57.39
C THR A 363 -18.05 -9.49 -58.66
N LEU A 364 -17.38 -10.65 -58.52
CA LEU A 364 -17.08 -11.53 -59.65
C LEU A 364 -18.35 -12.10 -60.31
N TYR A 365 -19.32 -12.56 -59.54
CA TYR A 365 -20.60 -13.03 -60.10
C TYR A 365 -21.34 -11.92 -60.85
N LEU A 366 -21.33 -10.69 -60.34
CA LEU A 366 -21.96 -9.54 -61.01
C LEU A 366 -21.27 -9.20 -62.33
N ILE A 367 -19.93 -9.25 -62.37
CA ILE A 367 -19.17 -9.04 -63.62
C ILE A 367 -19.53 -10.10 -64.65
N ASP A 368 -19.61 -11.38 -64.26
CA ASP A 368 -20.00 -12.46 -65.17
C ASP A 368 -21.45 -12.31 -65.65
N GLN A 369 -22.37 -12.01 -64.73
CA GLN A 369 -23.77 -11.77 -65.07
C GLN A 369 -23.94 -10.60 -66.05
N ASN A 370 -23.18 -9.50 -65.88
CA ASN A 370 -23.20 -8.39 -66.82
C ASN A 370 -22.70 -8.80 -68.22
N LYS A 371 -21.63 -9.60 -68.30
CA LYS A 371 -21.15 -10.16 -69.59
C LYS A 371 -22.24 -11.01 -70.26
N GLN A 372 -22.95 -11.84 -69.50
CA GLN A 372 -24.07 -12.64 -70.03
C GLN A 372 -25.22 -11.76 -70.54
N ILE A 373 -25.59 -10.69 -69.81
CA ILE A 373 -26.62 -9.74 -70.24
C ILE A 373 -26.20 -9.01 -71.52
N GLU A 374 -24.94 -8.59 -71.64
CA GLU A 374 -24.41 -7.97 -72.85
C GLU A 374 -24.46 -8.92 -74.06
N ASP A 375 -24.09 -10.20 -73.88
CA ASP A 375 -24.18 -11.21 -74.94
C ASP A 375 -25.64 -11.49 -75.34
N GLN A 376 -26.56 -11.59 -74.36
CA GLN A 376 -27.99 -11.73 -74.61
C GLN A 376 -28.55 -10.53 -75.38
N ASN A 377 -28.19 -9.30 -75.00
CA ASN A 377 -28.59 -8.09 -75.69
C ASN A 377 -28.04 -8.03 -77.13
N LYS A 378 -26.82 -8.51 -77.35
CA LYS A 378 -26.24 -8.62 -78.69
C LYS A 378 -27.03 -9.62 -79.55
N ARG A 379 -27.32 -10.81 -79.02
CA ARG A 379 -28.14 -11.82 -79.70
C ARG A 379 -29.55 -11.32 -80.00
N LEU A 380 -30.18 -10.60 -79.07
CA LEU A 380 -31.49 -9.98 -79.28
C LEU A 380 -31.45 -8.97 -80.44
N LYS A 381 -30.45 -8.09 -80.49
CA LYS A 381 -30.27 -7.15 -81.61
C LYS A 381 -30.06 -7.86 -82.95
N ASP A 382 -29.35 -8.98 -82.96
CA ASP A 382 -29.13 -9.75 -84.19
C ASP A 382 -30.40 -10.49 -84.64
N LEU A 383 -31.18 -11.04 -83.70
CA LEU A 383 -32.50 -11.63 -83.98
C LEU A 383 -33.50 -10.57 -84.49
N GLU A 384 -33.54 -9.39 -83.89
CA GLU A 384 -34.40 -8.28 -84.34
C GLU A 384 -34.10 -7.86 -85.78
N LYS A 385 -32.83 -7.92 -86.22
CA LYS A 385 -32.44 -7.66 -87.61
C LYS A 385 -32.92 -8.75 -88.57
N LEU A 386 -32.95 -10.01 -88.13
CA LEU A 386 -33.43 -11.14 -88.93
C LEU A 386 -34.95 -11.12 -89.10
N VAL A 387 -35.70 -10.64 -88.11
CA VAL A 387 -37.17 -10.52 -88.16
C VAL A 387 -37.65 -9.28 -88.94
N LYS A 388 -36.78 -8.27 -89.13
CA LYS A 388 -37.08 -7.05 -89.91
C LYS A 388 -36.71 -7.15 -91.41
N LYS A 389 -36.16 -8.27 -91.87
CA LYS A 389 -36.03 -8.64 -93.29
C LYS A 389 -37.17 -9.57 -93.66
#